data_AF-A0A444CXC6-F1
#
_entry.id   AF-A0A444CXC6-F1
#
_cell.length_a   1.000
_cell.length_b   1.000
_cell.length_c   1.000
_cell.angle_alpha   90.00
_cell.angle_beta   90.00
_cell.angle_gamma   90.00
#
_symmetry.space_group_name_H-M   'P 1'
#
loop_
_entity.id
_entity.type
_entity.pdbx_description
1 polymer ?
#
loop_
_entity_poly.entity_id
_entity_poly.type
_entity_poly.pdbx_seq_one_letter_code
_entity_poly.pdbx_strand_id
1 'polypeptide(L)'
;MVLNVVSQFWHLLHLLMAPSAAPAVFGGGLLGYVVYDCTHYYLHHGHPSKHPAKHLKRKKAASFGQRYHLNHHFKVQNKGFGITSSLWDIIFGTLPPAKTSHQKN
;
A
#
# COMPACT_ATOMS: atom_id res chain seq x y z
N MET A 1 12.59 5.01 16.66
CA MET A 1 12.78 4.43 15.31
C MET A 1 12.28 5.38 14.22
N VAL A 2 10.99 5.76 14.20
CA VAL A 2 10.40 6.59 13.13
C VAL A 2 11.10 7.95 12.95
N LEU A 3 11.39 8.66 14.04
CA LEU A 3 12.07 9.97 13.96
C LEU A 3 13.46 9.90 13.31
N ASN A 4 14.19 8.80 13.53
CA ASN A 4 15.52 8.61 12.94
C ASN A 4 15.43 8.43 11.42
N VAL A 5 14.45 7.66 10.95
CA VAL A 5 14.22 7.42 9.52
C VAL A 5 13.77 8.70 8.82
N VAL A 6 12.87 9.46 9.44
CA VAL A 6 12.39 10.74 8.89
C VAL A 6 13.53 11.76 8.78
N SER A 7 14.37 11.86 9.81
CA SER A 7 15.54 12.74 9.79
C SER A 7 16.55 12.34 8.70
N GLN A 8 16.88 11.05 8.57
CA GLN A 8 17.77 10.56 7.52
C GLN A 8 17.22 10.87 6.11
N PHE A 9 15.91 10.67 5.92
CA PHE A 9 15.25 10.96 4.65
C PHE A 9 15.27 12.45 4.31
N TRP A 10 15.07 13.35 5.29
CA TRP A 10 15.17 14.80 5.10
C TRP A 10 16.56 15.22 4.58
N HIS A 11 17.62 14.73 5.21
CA HIS A 11 18.99 15.02 4.78
C HIS A 11 19.28 14.47 3.38
N LEU A 12 18.82 13.26 3.07
CA LEU A 12 18.97 12.66 1.75
C LEU A 12 18.31 13.52 0.65
N LEU A 13 17.10 14.02 0.91
CA LEU A 13 16.41 14.89 -0.06
C LEU A 13 17.16 16.20 -0.30
N HIS A 14 17.78 16.79 0.73
CA HIS A 14 18.59 18.02 0.58
C HIS A 14 19.86 17.79 -0.22
N LEU A 15 20.40 16.57 -0.23
CA LEU A 15 21.56 16.20 -1.03
C LEU A 15 21.20 15.97 -2.51
N LEU A 16 20.00 15.44 -2.78
CA LEU A 16 19.61 15.00 -4.13
C LEU A 16 18.77 16.03 -4.90
N MET A 17 18.09 16.94 -4.22
CA MET A 17 17.09 17.83 -4.80
C MET A 17 17.50 19.30 -4.68
N ALA A 18 16.97 20.15 -5.55
CA ALA A 18 17.10 21.59 -5.40
C ALA A 18 16.47 22.06 -4.07
N PRO A 19 17.03 23.08 -3.38
CA PRO A 19 16.52 23.55 -2.09
C PRO A 19 15.04 23.94 -2.10
N SER A 20 14.53 24.44 -3.24
CA SER A 20 13.11 24.79 -3.41
C SER A 20 12.20 23.58 -3.60
N ALA A 21 12.72 22.44 -4.08
CA ALA A 21 11.95 21.23 -4.34
C ALA A 21 11.93 20.28 -3.13
N ALA A 22 13.02 20.24 -2.33
CA ALA A 22 13.16 19.31 -1.22
C ALA A 22 12.00 19.39 -0.19
N PRO A 23 11.50 20.57 0.22
CA PRO A 23 10.36 20.65 1.14
C PRO A 23 9.06 20.11 0.54
N ALA A 24 8.81 20.35 -0.75
CA ALA A 24 7.60 19.87 -1.43
C ALA A 24 7.60 18.35 -1.56
N VAL A 25 8.75 17.76 -1.96
CA VAL A 25 8.92 16.31 -2.06
C VAL A 25 8.80 15.66 -0.67
N PHE A 26 9.42 16.26 0.35
CA PHE A 26 9.34 15.75 1.72
C PHE A 26 7.91 15.79 2.26
N GLY A 27 7.21 16.92 2.10
CA GLY A 27 5.82 17.07 2.52
C GLY A 27 4.89 16.09 1.79
N GLY A 28 5.06 15.92 0.48
CA GLY A 28 4.34 14.92 -0.32
C GLY A 28 4.62 13.48 0.12
N GLY A 29 5.88 13.16 0.43
CA GLY A 29 6.29 11.87 0.96
C GLY A 29 5.65 11.55 2.32
N LEU A 30 5.66 12.50 3.25
CA LEU A 30 5.00 12.35 4.55
C LEU A 30 3.49 12.20 4.42
N LEU A 31 2.85 13.00 3.56
CA LEU A 31 1.42 12.84 3.28
C LEU A 31 1.13 11.44 2.70
N GLY A 32 1.95 10.97 1.76
CA GLY A 32 1.87 9.63 1.20
C GLY A 32 1.99 8.54 2.27
N TYR A 33 2.91 8.72 3.23
CA TYR A 33 3.07 7.81 4.38
C TYR A 33 1.80 7.76 5.24
N VAL A 34 1.20 8.90 5.58
CA VAL A 34 -0.06 8.94 6.35
C VAL A 34 -1.19 8.25 5.58
N VAL A 35 -1.33 8.52 4.28
CA VAL A 35 -2.33 7.85 3.43
C VAL A 35 -2.10 6.33 3.40
N TYR A 36 -0.84 5.89 3.32
CA TYR A 36 -0.47 4.48 3.39
C TYR A 36 -0.91 3.84 4.71
N ASP A 37 -0.60 4.46 5.85
CA ASP A 37 -0.95 3.95 7.18
C ASP A 37 -2.47 3.89 7.39
N CYS A 38 -3.20 4.95 6.99
CA CYS A 38 -4.65 4.96 7.03
C CYS A 38 -5.25 3.87 6.13
N THR A 39 -4.68 3.66 4.95
CA THR A 39 -5.12 2.59 4.04
C THR A 39 -4.89 1.23 4.69
N HIS A 40 -3.69 0.98 5.22
CA HIS A 40 -3.35 -0.26 5.90
C HIS A 40 -4.30 -0.55 7.07
N TYR A 41 -4.57 0.47 7.89
CA TYR A 41 -5.54 0.36 8.99
C TYR A 41 -6.94 -0.02 8.47
N TYR A 42 -7.39 0.64 7.39
CA TYR A 42 -8.67 0.34 6.75
C TYR A 42 -8.70 -1.06 6.13
N LEU A 43 -7.60 -1.60 5.59
CA LEU A 43 -7.59 -2.96 5.06
C LEU A 43 -7.80 -4.02 6.16
N HIS A 44 -7.30 -3.76 7.37
CA HIS A 44 -7.47 -4.66 8.51
C HIS A 44 -8.83 -4.52 9.19
N HIS A 45 -9.31 -3.29 9.38
CA HIS A 45 -10.49 -3.03 10.23
C HIS A 45 -11.70 -2.48 9.47
N GLY A 46 -11.53 -2.15 8.19
CA GLY A 46 -12.57 -1.57 7.36
C GLY A 46 -13.62 -2.61 6.98
N HIS A 47 -14.88 -2.24 7.13
CA HIS A 47 -16.00 -3.00 6.62
C HIS A 47 -16.43 -2.43 5.26
N PRO A 48 -16.33 -3.20 4.16
CA PRO A 48 -16.90 -2.77 2.90
C PRO A 48 -18.42 -2.66 3.06
N SER A 49 -18.96 -1.44 2.99
CA SER A 49 -20.39 -1.20 3.20
C SER A 49 -21.24 -2.01 2.20
N LYS A 50 -22.35 -2.60 2.69
CA LYS A 50 -23.28 -3.42 1.88
C LYS A 50 -24.12 -2.60 0.89
N HIS A 51 -24.08 -1.26 0.92
CA HIS A 51 -24.97 -0.41 0.10
C HIS A 51 -24.55 -0.33 -1.38
N PRO A 52 -25.34 -0.86 -2.33
CA PRO A 52 -24.84 -1.17 -3.68
C PRO A 52 -24.55 0.03 -4.60
N ALA A 53 -25.05 1.24 -4.33
CA ALA A 53 -25.27 2.19 -5.42
C ALA A 53 -24.19 3.26 -5.70
N LYS A 54 -23.32 3.68 -4.76
CA LYS A 54 -22.58 4.95 -4.97
C LYS A 54 -21.16 4.87 -5.51
N HIS A 55 -20.36 3.82 -5.27
CA HIS A 55 -18.97 3.80 -5.78
C HIS A 55 -18.40 2.39 -6.01
N LEU A 56 -18.91 1.68 -7.01
CA LEU A 56 -18.48 0.31 -7.35
C LEU A 56 -16.97 0.19 -7.57
N LYS A 57 -16.33 1.17 -8.23
CA LYS A 57 -14.88 1.18 -8.47
C LYS A 57 -14.07 1.26 -7.17
N ARG A 58 -14.42 2.18 -6.26
CA ARG A 58 -13.72 2.31 -4.96
C ARG A 58 -13.93 1.08 -4.09
N LYS A 59 -15.12 0.49 -4.11
CA LYS A 59 -15.39 -0.77 -3.41
C LYS A 59 -14.54 -1.92 -3.94
N LYS A 60 -14.45 -2.05 -5.27
CA LYS A 60 -13.63 -3.08 -5.90
C LYS A 60 -12.15 -2.90 -5.55
N ALA A 61 -11.65 -1.65 -5.56
CA ALA A 61 -10.28 -1.35 -5.14
C ALA A 61 -10.04 -1.67 -3.66
N ALA A 62 -10.93 -1.25 -2.76
CA ALA A 62 -10.86 -1.54 -1.33
C ALA A 62 -10.90 -3.05 -1.04
N SER A 63 -11.84 -3.77 -1.65
CA SER A 63 -11.98 -5.22 -1.50
C SER A 63 -10.78 -5.97 -2.09
N PHE A 64 -10.25 -5.50 -3.23
CA PHE A 64 -9.01 -6.03 -3.79
C PHE A 64 -7.85 -5.85 -2.82
N GLY A 65 -7.61 -4.61 -2.35
CA GLY A 65 -6.53 -4.31 -1.41
C GLY A 65 -6.64 -5.15 -0.13
N GLN A 66 -7.85 -5.26 0.43
CA GLN A 66 -8.08 -6.05 1.64
C GLN A 66 -7.76 -7.54 1.41
N ARG A 67 -8.26 -8.12 0.32
CA ARG A 67 -7.95 -9.52 -0.01
C ARG A 67 -6.46 -9.72 -0.32
N TYR A 68 -5.83 -8.76 -0.99
CA TYR A 68 -4.41 -8.80 -1.35
C TYR A 68 -3.53 -8.79 -0.09
N HIS A 69 -3.79 -7.84 0.82
CA HIS A 69 -3.06 -7.69 2.07
C HIS A 69 -3.30 -8.82 3.07
N LEU A 70 -4.54 -9.27 3.22
CA LEU A 70 -4.84 -10.41 4.09
C LEU A 70 -4.21 -11.71 3.57
N ASN A 71 -4.10 -11.88 2.24
CA ASN A 71 -3.35 -13.01 1.68
C ASN A 71 -1.85 -12.92 2.02
N HIS A 72 -1.25 -11.73 2.01
CA HIS A 72 0.13 -11.55 2.48
C HIS A 72 0.27 -12.03 3.93
N HIS A 73 -0.56 -11.54 4.85
CA HIS A 73 -0.49 -11.95 6.26
C HIS A 73 -0.77 -13.44 6.52
N PHE A 74 -1.75 -14.04 5.83
CA PHE A 74 -2.28 -15.37 6.19
C PHE A 74 -1.96 -16.50 5.22
N LYS A 75 -1.40 -16.22 4.03
CA LYS A 75 -1.12 -17.26 3.03
C LYS A 75 0.29 -17.22 2.49
N VAL A 76 0.76 -16.06 2.07
CA VAL A 76 2.03 -15.89 1.37
C VAL A 76 2.79 -14.67 1.89
N GLN A 77 3.35 -14.78 3.09
CA GLN A 77 4.05 -13.67 3.77
C GLN A 77 5.27 -13.15 3.02
N ASN A 78 5.87 -13.96 2.15
CA ASN A 78 7.03 -13.57 1.34
C ASN A 78 6.64 -12.91 -0.01
N LYS A 79 5.36 -12.60 -0.23
CA LYS A 79 4.83 -11.97 -1.46
C LYS A 79 3.74 -10.96 -1.13
N GLY A 80 3.41 -10.07 -2.07
CA GLY A 80 2.30 -9.12 -1.93
C GLY A 80 2.56 -8.03 -0.91
N PHE A 81 3.72 -7.36 -1.01
CA PHE A 81 4.12 -6.31 -0.08
C PHE A 81 3.37 -4.99 -0.31
N GLY A 82 2.79 -4.80 -1.50
CA GLY A 82 2.04 -3.60 -1.85
C GLY A 82 0.70 -3.48 -1.12
N ILE A 83 0.52 -2.40 -0.36
CA ILE A 83 -0.74 -2.09 0.36
C ILE A 83 -1.68 -1.21 -0.48
N THR A 84 -1.15 -0.14 -1.05
CA THR A 84 -1.92 0.85 -1.83
C THR A 84 -2.06 0.45 -3.30
N SER A 85 -1.06 -0.25 -3.85
CA SER A 85 -1.06 -0.79 -5.20
C SER A 85 -0.09 -1.97 -5.33
N SER A 86 -0.28 -2.80 -6.36
CA SER A 86 0.64 -3.92 -6.68
C SER A 86 1.78 -3.52 -7.62
N LEU A 87 1.99 -2.22 -7.88
CA LEU A 87 2.97 -1.74 -8.87
C LEU A 87 4.38 -2.22 -8.54
N TRP A 88 4.82 -2.03 -7.30
CA TRP A 88 6.15 -2.45 -6.87
C TRP A 88 6.28 -3.97 -6.81
N ASP A 89 5.20 -4.69 -6.51
CA ASP A 89 5.22 -6.16 -6.57
C ASP A 89 5.41 -6.69 -7.99
N ILE A 90 4.93 -5.97 -9.00
CA ILE A 90 5.19 -6.30 -10.41
C ILE A 90 6.67 -6.05 -10.73
N ILE A 91 7.18 -4.87 -10.38
CA ILE A 91 8.56 -4.46 -10.68
C ILE A 91 9.58 -5.41 -10.04
N PHE A 92 9.33 -5.83 -8.80
CA PHE A 92 10.25 -6.69 -8.05
C PHE A 92 9.89 -8.19 -8.10
N GLY A 93 8.87 -8.58 -8.87
CA GLY A 93 8.50 -10.00 -9.04
C GLY A 93 7.89 -10.65 -7.79
N THR A 94 7.33 -9.87 -6.87
CA THR A 94 6.75 -10.33 -5.61
C THR A 94 5.23 -10.44 -5.65
N LEU A 95 4.62 -10.45 -6.84
CA LEU A 95 3.19 -10.65 -7.01
C LEU A 95 2.71 -11.99 -6.40
N PRO A 96 1.65 -11.98 -5.56
CA PRO A 96 1.02 -13.20 -5.08
C PRO A 96 0.50 -14.06 -6.25
N PRO A 97 0.63 -15.39 -6.19
CA PRO A 97 0.04 -16.25 -7.19
C PRO A 97 -1.47 -16.00 -7.26
N ALA A 98 -2.00 -15.94 -8.49
CA ALA A 98 -3.44 -15.97 -8.68
C ALA A 98 -3.99 -17.21 -7.95
N LYS A 99 -5.20 -17.11 -7.37
CA LYS A 99 -5.88 -18.32 -6.89
C LYS A 99 -6.06 -19.23 -8.11
N THR A 100 -5.17 -20.20 -8.31
CA THR A 100 -5.45 -21.34 -9.17
C THR A 100 -6.63 -22.05 -8.52
N SER A 101 -7.74 -22.10 -9.23
CA SER A 101 -8.84 -22.99 -8.91
C SER A 101 -8.35 -24.44 -9.07
N HIS A 102 -7.63 -24.96 -8.07
CA HIS A 102 -7.57 -26.40 -7.82
C HIS A 102 -8.87 -26.75 -7.10
N GLN A 103 -9.88 -27.13 -7.88
CA GLN A 103 -10.23 -28.50 -8.24
C GLN A 103 -10.99 -29.19 -7.10
N LYS A 104 -12.29 -29.35 -7.34
CA LYS A 104 -13.13 -30.33 -6.67
C LYS A 104 -12.40 -31.67 -6.70
N ASN A 105 -12.09 -32.21 -5.53
CA ASN A 105 -12.16 -33.64 -5.29
C ASN A 105 -13.23 -33.85 -4.23
#